data_AF-A0A438M1P1-F1
#
_entry.id   AF-A0A438M1P1-F1
#
_cell.length_a   1.000
_cell.length_b   1.000
_cell.length_c   1.000
_cell.angle_alpha   90.00
_cell.angle_beta   90.00
_cell.angle_gamma   90.00
#
_symmetry.space_group_name_H-M   'P 1'
#
loop_
_entity.id
_entity.type
_entity.pdbx_description
1 polymer ?
#
loop_
_entity_poly.entity_id
_entity_poly.type
_entity_poly.pdbx_seq_one_letter_code
_entity_poly.pdbx_strand_id
1 'polypeptide(L)'
;MSSPMVELRGVHKSFGPLHVLRGVDLDVHKGQVVVILGPSGSGKSTLLRTINNLEKVDRGSVRVDGRLLAYRQVGDRLHELPEREVLRQRTEIGFVFQAFNLFPHLTVRQNLAEAPLSAQRRPRAEVEPLAETPLTAAILAGRWIRAAAVDDEGGRRWRANPDARGRSALAAAEPASLYSGAAGIVLFFLELAGATGHEAYLEDAREGARHLAAAWREQADLSLYHGLAGTVVALIEAGWALGDGRFEEEAVAAADRIVRAARPLDGGPGWTGDPAQGGDGGIVLGLLRAATALGVPAYEEIAVAAGERIAGLAVPGHRFGDCPDLPVDAVTPGFLAGTAGTAFLLARLYGVTGERRFLEAADRGAGFVREVSTVTDRCAVVPHHVPHERTLHYLGFCSGSAGVARMFYELYRVTGDAGHLDWVERLANGILQSGAPHRRTPGFWNVACQCCGTAGLLELFTGLWAVTGKDAYLTFAGGLAEHLIGSASDPDGRGLRWYQAYRRLRPGEVSADTGYMVGAAGIGAALLHLDAAMQPRHARRIILLPDNPFPAIPVPPDRLRDEDYPINQ
;
A
#
# COMPACT_ATOMS: atom_id res chain seq x y z
N MET A 1 -1.83 -19.97 39.15
CA MET A 1 -2.51 -19.05 38.21
C MET A 1 -1.61 -17.83 38.07
N SER A 2 -1.40 -17.31 36.86
CA SER A 2 -0.56 -16.13 36.65
C SER A 2 -1.24 -14.88 37.20
N SER A 3 -0.46 -13.95 37.78
CA SER A 3 -0.99 -12.68 38.27
C SER A 3 -1.65 -11.89 37.13
N PRO A 4 -2.80 -11.23 37.37
CA PRO A 4 -3.46 -10.39 36.37
C PRO A 4 -2.57 -9.19 35.98
N MET A 5 -2.64 -8.81 34.71
CA MET A 5 -1.97 -7.63 34.16
C MET A 5 -2.67 -6.35 34.61
N VAL A 6 -4.00 -6.36 34.69
CA VAL A 6 -4.82 -5.28 35.26
C VAL A 6 -5.75 -5.89 36.29
N GLU A 7 -5.72 -5.37 37.52
CA GLU A 7 -6.56 -5.82 38.64
C GLU A 7 -7.28 -4.62 39.26
N LEU A 8 -8.60 -4.68 39.29
CA LEU A 8 -9.45 -3.75 40.01
C LEU A 8 -10.10 -4.51 41.17
N ARG A 9 -10.09 -3.89 42.36
CA ARG A 9 -10.72 -4.43 43.55
C ARG A 9 -11.60 -3.38 44.20
N GLY A 10 -12.91 -3.62 44.24
CA GLY A 10 -13.92 -2.79 44.88
C GLY A 10 -13.88 -1.33 44.45
N VAL A 11 -13.67 -1.05 43.16
CA VAL A 11 -13.46 0.33 42.68
C VAL A 11 -14.76 1.12 42.71
N HIS A 12 -14.74 2.25 43.41
CA HIS A 12 -15.84 3.23 43.46
C HIS A 12 -15.42 4.59 42.90
N LYS A 13 -16.34 5.23 42.19
CA LYS A 13 -16.16 6.60 41.69
C LYS A 13 -17.47 7.37 41.61
N SER A 14 -17.48 8.58 42.16
CA SER A 14 -18.58 9.53 42.14
C SER A 14 -18.12 10.89 41.62
N PHE A 15 -19.04 11.62 40.97
CA PHE A 15 -18.88 13.03 40.61
C PHE A 15 -19.98 13.83 41.31
N GLY A 16 -19.62 14.48 42.43
CA GLY A 16 -20.61 15.09 43.32
C GLY A 16 -21.63 14.03 43.81
N PRO A 17 -22.95 14.22 43.64
CA PRO A 17 -23.96 13.26 44.07
C PRO A 17 -24.08 12.02 43.15
N LEU A 18 -23.47 12.03 41.96
CA LEU A 18 -23.61 10.96 40.98
C LEU A 18 -22.59 9.84 41.22
N HIS A 19 -23.04 8.69 41.74
CA HIS A 19 -22.21 7.50 41.94
C HIS A 19 -22.16 6.62 40.67
N VAL A 20 -21.05 6.74 39.94
CA VAL A 20 -20.83 6.16 38.60
C VAL A 20 -20.29 4.73 38.67
N LEU A 21 -19.18 4.50 39.37
CA LEU A 21 -18.61 3.15 39.57
C LEU A 21 -18.96 2.67 40.97
N ARG A 22 -19.57 1.48 41.09
CA ARG A 22 -20.18 0.99 42.33
C ARG A 22 -19.57 -0.35 42.79
N GLY A 23 -18.29 -0.34 43.14
CA GLY A 23 -17.60 -1.53 43.67
C GLY A 23 -17.26 -2.51 42.55
N VAL A 24 -16.51 -2.02 41.56
CA VAL A 24 -16.14 -2.83 40.39
C VAL A 24 -14.90 -3.67 40.69
N ASP A 25 -15.02 -4.98 40.47
CA ASP A 25 -13.93 -5.94 40.44
C ASP A 25 -13.68 -6.38 38.98
N LEU A 26 -12.42 -6.40 38.55
CA LEU A 26 -12.05 -6.81 37.19
C LEU A 26 -10.61 -7.35 37.18
N ASP A 27 -10.42 -8.50 36.54
CA ASP A 27 -9.12 -9.07 36.24
C ASP A 27 -8.93 -9.21 34.74
N VAL A 28 -7.82 -8.66 34.23
CA VAL A 28 -7.39 -8.83 32.84
C VAL A 28 -6.00 -9.45 32.84
N HIS A 29 -5.86 -10.64 32.28
CA HIS A 29 -4.58 -11.34 32.19
C HIS A 29 -3.81 -10.92 30.93
N LYS A 30 -2.50 -11.12 30.97
CA LYS A 30 -1.60 -10.83 29.85
C LYS A 30 -2.05 -11.58 28.58
N GLY A 31 -2.20 -10.85 27.47
CA GLY A 31 -2.63 -11.38 26.18
C GLY A 31 -4.16 -11.42 25.98
N GLN A 32 -4.95 -11.05 26.99
CA GLN A 32 -6.41 -10.96 26.83
C GLN A 32 -6.83 -9.63 26.21
N VAL A 33 -7.81 -9.70 25.32
CA VAL A 33 -8.57 -8.55 24.81
C VAL A 33 -9.93 -8.56 25.50
N VAL A 34 -10.27 -7.45 26.18
CA VAL A 34 -11.51 -7.32 26.95
C VAL A 34 -12.32 -6.14 26.44
N VAL A 35 -13.60 -6.37 26.15
CA VAL A 35 -14.54 -5.34 25.69
C VAL A 35 -15.55 -5.06 26.80
N ILE A 36 -15.76 -3.77 27.11
CA ILE A 36 -16.77 -3.32 28.10
C ILE A 36 -17.98 -2.78 27.33
N LEU A 37 -19.12 -3.48 27.44
CA LEU A 37 -20.37 -3.10 26.81
C LEU A 37 -21.34 -2.46 27.80
N GLY A 38 -22.14 -1.50 27.33
CA GLY A 38 -23.19 -0.88 28.14
C GLY A 38 -23.73 0.42 27.54
N PRO A 39 -24.91 0.89 27.97
CA PRO A 39 -25.54 2.11 27.45
C PRO A 39 -24.69 3.36 27.71
N SER A 40 -24.95 4.45 26.98
CA SER A 40 -24.29 5.73 27.24
C SER A 40 -24.51 6.16 28.69
N GLY A 41 -23.48 6.72 29.33
CA GLY A 41 -23.52 7.11 30.75
C GLY A 41 -23.30 5.97 31.77
N SER A 42 -23.14 4.71 31.35
CA SER A 42 -22.93 3.58 32.26
C SER A 42 -21.55 3.53 32.97
N GLY A 43 -20.72 4.58 32.84
CA GLY A 43 -19.42 4.65 33.51
C GLY A 43 -18.24 3.98 32.79
N LYS A 44 -18.42 3.45 31.57
CA LYS A 44 -17.34 2.77 30.80
C LYS A 44 -16.07 3.61 30.67
N SER A 45 -16.21 4.85 30.18
CA SER A 45 -15.07 5.75 30.00
C SER A 45 -14.47 6.16 31.35
N THR A 46 -15.29 6.27 32.40
CA THR A 46 -14.82 6.51 33.76
C THR A 46 -13.97 5.34 34.26
N LEU A 47 -14.43 4.10 34.07
CA LEU A 47 -13.68 2.90 34.43
C LEU A 47 -12.33 2.85 33.71
N LEU A 48 -12.30 3.01 32.39
CA LEU A 48 -11.06 3.05 31.61
C LEU A 48 -10.10 4.15 32.07
N ARG A 49 -10.63 5.34 32.40
CA ARG A 49 -9.82 6.45 32.91
C ARG A 49 -9.26 6.19 34.31
N THR A 50 -9.94 5.41 35.16
CA THR A 50 -9.38 5.03 36.47
C THR A 50 -8.20 4.08 36.34
N ILE A 51 -8.15 3.23 35.30
CA ILE A 51 -7.04 2.31 35.05
C ILE A 51 -5.72 3.06 34.78
N ASN A 52 -5.78 4.11 33.94
CA ASN A 52 -4.62 4.98 33.67
C ASN A 52 -4.54 6.22 34.59
N ASN A 53 -5.25 6.18 35.73
CA ASN A 53 -5.32 7.27 36.72
C ASN A 53 -5.57 8.67 36.12
N LEU A 54 -6.34 8.76 35.02
CA LEU A 54 -6.93 10.01 34.52
C LEU A 54 -8.05 10.48 35.45
N GLU A 55 -8.70 9.54 36.14
CA GLU A 55 -9.68 9.79 37.19
C GLU A 55 -9.23 9.08 38.46
N LYS A 56 -9.15 9.79 39.58
CA LYS A 56 -8.84 9.17 40.88
C LYS A 56 -10.04 8.38 41.38
N VAL A 57 -9.80 7.18 41.89
CA VAL A 57 -10.83 6.36 42.57
C VAL A 57 -11.14 6.92 43.95
N ASP A 58 -12.40 6.79 44.41
CA ASP A 58 -12.82 7.25 45.74
C ASP A 58 -12.64 6.14 46.80
N ARG A 59 -12.82 4.88 46.38
CA ARG A 59 -12.54 3.65 47.17
C ARG A 59 -12.11 2.51 46.24
N GLY A 60 -11.47 1.51 46.83
CA GLY A 60 -10.92 0.35 46.12
C GLY A 60 -9.48 0.58 45.67
N SER A 61 -8.96 -0.36 44.89
CA SER A 61 -7.59 -0.31 44.38
C SER A 61 -7.51 -0.72 42.91
N VAL A 62 -6.58 -0.09 42.19
CA VAL A 62 -6.22 -0.44 40.82
C VAL A 62 -4.75 -0.85 40.81
N ARG A 63 -4.45 -2.03 40.26
CA ARG A 63 -3.09 -2.50 40.03
C ARG A 63 -2.87 -2.78 38.55
N VAL A 64 -1.70 -2.41 38.05
CA VAL A 64 -1.22 -2.76 36.70
C VAL A 64 0.15 -3.41 36.84
N ASP A 65 0.32 -4.58 36.24
CA ASP A 65 1.51 -5.41 36.36
C ASP A 65 1.95 -5.64 37.83
N GLY A 66 0.96 -5.92 38.68
CA GLY A 66 1.13 -6.12 40.13
C GLY A 66 1.42 -4.84 40.94
N ARG A 67 1.65 -3.69 40.31
CA ARG A 67 1.96 -2.41 40.97
C ARG A 67 0.68 -1.62 41.25
N LEU A 68 0.58 -1.09 42.47
CA LEU A 68 -0.53 -0.23 42.86
C LEU A 68 -0.41 1.14 42.15
N LEU A 69 -1.48 1.56 41.48
CA LEU A 69 -1.53 2.84 40.75
C LEU A 69 -1.75 3.99 41.70
N ALA A 70 -0.98 5.06 41.54
CA ALA A 70 -1.06 6.32 42.31
C ALA A 70 -0.83 6.23 43.83
N TYR A 71 -0.65 5.04 44.39
CA TYR A 71 -0.41 4.82 45.81
C TYR A 71 0.73 3.84 46.02
N ARG A 72 1.42 3.98 47.16
CA ARG A 72 2.30 2.95 47.71
C ARG A 72 1.77 2.50 49.07
N GLN A 73 1.91 1.22 49.34
CA GLN A 73 1.59 0.68 50.66
C GLN A 73 2.84 0.68 51.54
N VAL A 74 2.73 1.22 52.75
CA VAL A 74 3.76 1.18 53.80
C VAL A 74 3.10 0.66 55.07
N GLY A 75 3.39 -0.59 55.43
CA GLY A 75 2.61 -1.32 56.44
C GLY A 75 1.14 -1.43 56.03
N ASP A 76 0.24 -1.03 56.91
CA ASP A 76 -1.21 -1.06 56.67
C ASP A 76 -1.78 0.25 56.11
N ARG A 77 -0.91 1.21 55.76
CA ARG A 77 -1.33 2.53 55.25
C ARG A 77 -1.00 2.71 53.77
N LEU A 78 -1.94 3.30 53.05
CA LEU A 78 -1.75 3.77 51.67
C LEU A 78 -1.28 5.21 51.70
N HIS A 79 -0.18 5.47 51.00
CA HIS A 79 0.37 6.80 50.79
C HIS A 79 0.26 7.16 49.32
N GLU A 80 -0.36 8.30 49.02
CA GLU A 80 -0.44 8.81 47.66
C GLU A 80 0.97 9.11 47.13
N LEU A 81 1.23 8.71 45.89
CA LEU A 81 2.49 8.96 45.23
C LEU A 81 2.58 10.43 44.79
N PRO A 82 3.79 11.03 44.83
CA PRO A 82 4.02 12.32 44.19
C PRO A 82 3.63 12.27 42.72
N GLU A 83 3.11 13.38 42.19
CA GLU A 83 2.63 13.48 40.80
C GLU A 83 3.64 12.96 39.77
N ARG A 84 4.93 13.25 39.97
CA ARG A 84 6.02 12.77 39.10
C ARG A 84 6.09 11.24 39.01
N GLU A 85 5.86 10.53 40.12
CA GLU A 85 5.87 9.07 40.14
C GLU A 85 4.61 8.50 39.50
N VAL A 86 3.46 9.14 39.71
CA VAL A 86 2.21 8.81 39.02
C VAL A 86 2.36 8.95 37.51
N LEU A 87 2.92 10.07 37.03
CA LEU A 87 3.18 10.27 35.60
C LEU A 87 4.09 9.20 35.02
N ARG A 88 5.11 8.75 35.77
CA ARG A 88 5.97 7.65 35.34
C ARG A 88 5.19 6.35 35.18
N GLN A 89 4.34 5.97 36.14
CA GLN A 89 3.50 4.77 36.02
C GLN A 89 2.62 4.82 34.77
N ARG A 90 2.11 5.99 34.38
CA ARG A 90 1.26 6.15 33.18
C ARG A 90 2.01 5.93 31.88
N THR A 91 3.33 6.11 31.85
CA THR A 91 4.13 5.82 30.65
C THR A 91 4.16 4.33 30.29
N GLU A 92 3.83 3.46 31.25
CA GLU A 92 3.70 2.00 31.07
C GLU A 92 2.30 1.61 30.53
N ILE A 93 1.37 2.56 30.38
CA ILE A 93 -0.03 2.32 30.00
C ILE A 93 -0.38 3.12 28.73
N GLY A 94 -0.66 2.41 27.64
CA GLY A 94 -1.21 3.01 26.42
C GLY A 94 -2.68 3.39 26.59
N PHE A 95 -3.07 4.61 26.20
CA PHE A 95 -4.45 5.07 26.25
C PHE A 95 -4.81 5.81 24.95
N VAL A 96 -5.85 5.34 24.27
CA VAL A 96 -6.36 5.95 23.05
C VAL A 96 -7.65 6.69 23.37
N PHE A 97 -7.69 7.99 23.07
CA PHE A 97 -8.88 8.81 23.26
C PHE A 97 -9.80 8.69 22.05
N GLN A 98 -11.12 8.80 22.26
CA GLN A 98 -12.11 8.78 21.17
C GLN A 98 -12.00 9.97 20.21
N ALA A 99 -11.35 11.06 20.62
CA ALA A 99 -11.11 12.25 19.80
C ALA A 99 -9.61 12.41 19.53
N PHE A 100 -9.28 12.97 18.37
CA PHE A 100 -7.92 13.32 17.97
C PHE A 100 -7.34 14.41 18.88
N ASN A 101 -6.66 13.98 19.94
CA ASN A 101 -5.99 14.89 20.88
C ASN A 101 -4.53 15.11 20.47
N LEU A 102 -4.27 15.43 19.20
CA LEU A 102 -2.96 15.92 18.78
C LEU A 102 -2.77 17.35 19.28
N PHE A 103 -1.57 17.71 19.69
CA PHE A 103 -1.20 19.08 19.98
C PHE A 103 -1.20 19.86 18.65
N PRO A 104 -2.16 20.78 18.43
CA PRO A 104 -2.39 21.37 17.11
C PRO A 104 -1.28 22.35 16.69
N HIS A 105 -0.47 22.80 17.64
CA HIS A 105 0.70 23.64 17.43
C HIS A 105 1.99 22.83 17.17
N LEU A 106 1.92 21.50 17.26
CA LEU A 106 3.03 20.60 16.97
C LEU A 106 2.81 19.93 15.61
N THR A 107 3.89 19.73 14.86
CA THR A 107 3.90 18.85 13.68
C THR A 107 3.60 17.40 14.09
N VAL A 108 3.22 16.53 13.16
CA VAL A 108 3.01 15.09 13.46
C VAL A 108 4.28 14.47 14.04
N ARG A 109 5.44 14.82 13.47
CA ARG A 109 6.76 14.47 14.01
C ARG A 109 6.91 14.84 15.47
N GLN A 110 6.60 16.09 15.82
CA GLN A 110 6.69 16.56 17.20
C GLN A 110 5.67 15.87 18.10
N ASN A 111 4.45 15.62 17.63
CA ASN A 111 3.43 14.88 18.38
C ASN A 111 3.89 13.45 18.71
N LEU A 112 4.49 12.74 17.74
CA LEU A 112 5.02 11.38 17.93
C LEU A 112 6.26 11.36 18.82
N ALA A 113 7.12 12.37 18.71
CA ALA A 113 8.34 12.50 19.51
C ALA A 113 8.09 12.99 20.94
N GLU A 114 6.98 13.70 21.20
CA GLU A 114 6.73 14.36 22.49
C GLU A 114 6.68 13.38 23.65
N ALA A 115 5.96 12.26 23.52
CA ALA A 115 5.86 11.28 24.59
C ALA A 115 7.21 10.58 24.89
N PRO A 116 7.97 10.07 23.89
CA PRO A 116 9.31 9.53 24.12
C PRO A 116 10.31 10.54 24.72
N LEU A 117 10.29 11.80 24.28
CA LEU A 117 11.22 12.83 24.76
C LEU A 117 10.86 13.32 26.17
N SER A 118 9.62 13.76 26.36
CA SER A 118 9.20 14.47 27.56
C SER A 118 8.77 13.52 28.68
N ALA A 119 8.09 12.42 28.34
CA ALA A 119 7.57 11.46 29.33
C ALA A 119 8.54 10.29 29.57
N GLN A 120 9.12 9.69 28.52
CA GLN A 120 10.05 8.56 28.65
C GLN A 120 11.53 8.98 28.81
N ARG A 121 11.85 10.28 28.63
CA ARG A 121 13.21 10.83 28.76
C ARG A 121 14.25 10.14 27.84
N ARG A 122 13.80 9.62 26.69
CA ARG A 122 14.70 8.98 25.73
C ARG A 122 15.59 10.03 25.05
N PRO A 123 16.86 9.70 24.74
CA PRO A 123 17.76 10.63 24.04
C PRO A 123 17.15 11.12 22.73
N ARG A 124 17.26 12.43 22.47
CA ARG A 124 16.67 13.06 21.29
C ARG A 124 17.15 12.44 19.97
N ALA A 125 18.42 12.05 19.91
CA ALA A 125 19.01 11.34 18.79
C ALA A 125 18.41 9.94 18.53
N GLU A 126 17.77 9.32 19.52
CA GLU A 126 17.05 8.04 19.36
C GLU A 126 15.58 8.22 18.99
N VAL A 127 15.01 9.42 19.23
CA VAL A 127 13.58 9.73 19.01
C VAL A 127 13.34 10.48 17.69
N GLU A 128 14.22 11.38 17.29
CA GLU A 128 14.07 12.10 16.01
C GLU A 128 14.04 11.16 14.79
N PRO A 129 14.84 10.08 14.72
CA PRO A 129 14.71 9.06 13.66
C PRO A 129 13.37 8.30 13.70
N LEU A 130 12.77 8.13 14.88
CA LEU A 130 11.44 7.48 15.02
C LEU A 130 10.30 8.35 14.46
N ALA A 131 10.54 9.64 14.29
CA ALA A 131 9.58 10.57 13.72
C ALA A 131 9.76 10.80 12.20
N GLU A 132 10.75 10.13 11.60
CA GLU A 132 11.06 10.11 10.16
C GLU A 132 11.07 8.66 9.63
N THR A 133 10.18 7.81 10.18
CA THR A 133 10.01 6.44 9.72
C THR A 133 9.14 6.37 8.46
N PRO A 134 9.26 5.28 7.66
CA PRO A 134 8.35 5.07 6.54
C PRO A 134 6.86 5.08 6.97
N LEU A 135 6.54 4.52 8.14
CA LEU A 135 5.18 4.60 8.72
C LEU A 135 4.73 6.04 8.98
N THR A 136 5.56 6.88 9.61
CA THR A 136 5.20 8.28 9.90
C THR A 136 5.00 9.07 8.61
N ALA A 137 5.84 8.85 7.61
CA ALA A 137 5.71 9.49 6.31
C ALA A 137 4.44 9.05 5.57
N ALA A 138 4.05 7.77 5.66
CA ALA A 138 2.78 7.27 5.13
C ALA A 138 1.57 7.90 5.84
N ILE A 139 1.60 8.02 7.17
CA ILE A 139 0.57 8.73 7.96
C ILE A 139 0.41 10.18 7.48
N LEU A 140 1.53 10.87 7.24
CA LEU A 140 1.52 12.24 6.76
C LEU A 140 1.06 12.39 5.30
N ALA A 141 1.38 11.41 4.44
CA ALA A 141 0.81 11.32 3.10
C ALA A 141 -0.72 11.18 3.18
N GLY A 142 -1.21 10.29 4.04
CA GLY A 142 -2.63 10.11 4.31
C GLY A 142 -3.31 11.39 4.80
N ARG A 143 -2.64 12.17 5.67
CA ARG A 143 -3.17 13.47 6.10
C ARG A 143 -3.36 14.44 4.93
N TRP A 144 -2.40 14.52 4.01
CA TRP A 144 -2.51 15.39 2.83
C TRP A 144 -3.59 14.91 1.86
N ILE A 145 -3.68 13.60 1.63
CA ILE A 145 -4.75 13.00 0.82
C ILE A 145 -6.11 13.33 1.43
N ARG A 146 -6.30 13.19 2.75
CA ARG A 146 -7.56 13.56 3.42
C ARG A 146 -7.91 15.05 3.25
N ALA A 147 -6.93 15.94 3.20
CA ALA A 147 -7.17 17.36 2.91
C ALA A 147 -7.68 17.62 1.47
N ALA A 148 -7.57 16.63 0.57
CA ALA A 148 -8.09 16.66 -0.79
C ALA A 148 -9.49 16.04 -0.94
N ALA A 149 -10.08 15.56 0.17
CA ALA A 149 -11.37 14.88 0.15
C ALA A 149 -12.50 15.81 -0.33
N VAL A 150 -13.42 15.22 -1.09
CA VAL A 150 -14.68 15.82 -1.54
C VAL A 150 -15.75 14.79 -1.27
N ASP A 151 -16.60 15.08 -0.28
CA ASP A 151 -17.73 14.23 0.11
C ASP A 151 -19.00 14.67 -0.63
N ASP A 152 -19.77 13.69 -1.12
CA ASP A 152 -21.12 13.86 -1.66
C ASP A 152 -22.03 12.69 -1.25
N GLU A 153 -23.28 12.67 -1.73
CA GLU A 153 -24.23 11.60 -1.39
C GLU A 153 -23.74 10.20 -1.78
N GLY A 154 -22.92 10.11 -2.83
CA GLY A 154 -22.34 8.87 -3.34
C GLY A 154 -21.14 8.37 -2.52
N GLY A 155 -20.57 9.17 -1.62
CA GLY A 155 -19.42 8.82 -0.80
C GLY A 155 -18.30 9.84 -0.93
N ARG A 156 -17.06 9.39 -0.76
CA ARG A 156 -15.86 10.23 -0.80
C ARG A 156 -15.04 10.01 -2.06
N ARG A 157 -14.69 11.10 -2.72
CA ARG A 157 -13.62 11.15 -3.72
C ARG A 157 -12.52 12.10 -3.30
N TRP A 158 -11.42 12.12 -4.05
CA TRP A 158 -10.29 13.01 -3.79
C TRP A 158 -9.90 13.77 -5.04
N ARG A 159 -9.50 15.03 -4.87
CA ARG A 159 -8.91 15.80 -5.97
C ARG A 159 -7.57 15.20 -6.36
N ALA A 160 -7.37 14.94 -7.65
CA ALA A 160 -6.12 14.38 -8.18
C ALA A 160 -4.90 15.23 -7.80
N ASN A 161 -5.03 16.56 -7.92
CA ASN A 161 -4.07 17.53 -7.41
C ASN A 161 -4.82 18.60 -6.58
N PRO A 162 -4.69 18.59 -5.24
CA PRO A 162 -5.29 19.59 -4.36
C PRO A 162 -4.41 20.83 -4.16
N ASP A 163 -3.18 20.85 -4.70
CA ASP A 163 -2.24 21.95 -4.54
C ASP A 163 -2.60 23.12 -5.46
N ALA A 164 -2.45 24.34 -4.96
CA ALA A 164 -2.65 25.55 -5.76
C ALA A 164 -1.53 25.76 -6.78
N ARG A 165 -0.37 25.11 -6.60
CA ARG A 165 0.79 25.18 -7.48
C ARG A 165 0.69 24.07 -8.53
N GLY A 166 0.31 24.46 -9.74
CA GLY A 166 0.29 23.59 -10.90
C GLY A 166 -1.04 22.86 -11.07
N ARG A 167 -1.08 22.00 -12.10
CA ARG A 167 -2.21 21.10 -12.38
C ARG A 167 -1.74 19.67 -12.14
N SER A 168 -2.68 18.72 -12.11
CA SER A 168 -2.30 17.30 -12.09
C SER A 168 -1.34 16.97 -13.23
N ALA A 169 -0.40 16.06 -12.98
CA ALA A 169 0.47 15.53 -14.02
C ALA A 169 -0.32 14.88 -15.18
N LEU A 170 -1.56 14.48 -14.92
CA LEU A 170 -2.46 13.84 -15.88
C LEU A 170 -3.52 14.84 -16.33
N ALA A 171 -3.57 15.08 -17.64
CA ALA A 171 -4.53 16.02 -18.22
C ALA A 171 -5.98 15.50 -18.12
N ALA A 172 -6.16 14.18 -18.14
CA ALA A 172 -7.42 13.48 -17.95
C ALA A 172 -7.30 12.55 -16.73
N ALA A 173 -7.14 13.13 -15.54
CA ALA A 173 -7.16 12.33 -14.31
C ALA A 173 -8.56 11.74 -14.12
N GLU A 174 -8.65 10.40 -14.07
CA GLU A 174 -9.90 9.68 -13.90
C GLU A 174 -10.21 9.54 -12.39
N PRO A 175 -11.26 10.19 -11.87
CA PRO A 175 -11.49 10.31 -10.42
C PRO A 175 -11.69 8.98 -9.69
N ALA A 176 -12.15 7.93 -10.39
CA ALA A 176 -12.36 6.61 -9.83
C ALA A 176 -11.16 5.66 -10.02
N SER A 177 -10.23 5.99 -10.92
CA SER A 177 -9.15 5.09 -11.37
C SER A 177 -8.23 4.59 -10.27
N LEU A 178 -7.61 3.43 -10.49
CA LEU A 178 -6.51 2.96 -9.67
C LEU A 178 -5.29 3.88 -9.78
N TYR A 179 -5.03 4.39 -10.98
CA TYR A 179 -3.84 5.17 -11.31
C TYR A 179 -3.77 6.50 -10.55
N SER A 180 -4.86 7.27 -10.58
CA SER A 180 -4.89 8.66 -10.11
C SER A 180 -6.06 8.99 -9.18
N GLY A 181 -6.99 8.06 -8.99
CA GLY A 181 -8.28 8.30 -8.36
C GLY A 181 -8.55 7.47 -7.12
N ALA A 182 -9.84 7.33 -6.82
CA ALA A 182 -10.37 6.76 -5.59
C ALA A 182 -10.00 5.29 -5.40
N ALA A 183 -9.98 4.45 -6.44
CA ALA A 183 -9.63 3.03 -6.29
C ALA A 183 -8.25 2.85 -5.67
N GLY A 184 -7.24 3.57 -6.16
CA GLY A 184 -5.90 3.52 -5.61
C GLY A 184 -5.80 4.11 -4.19
N ILE A 185 -6.55 5.18 -3.92
CA ILE A 185 -6.57 5.82 -2.60
C ILE A 185 -7.26 4.93 -1.55
N VAL A 186 -8.31 4.21 -1.93
CA VAL A 186 -8.99 3.22 -1.07
C VAL A 186 -8.00 2.14 -0.64
N LEU A 187 -7.26 1.55 -1.58
CA LEU A 187 -6.25 0.54 -1.25
C LEU A 187 -5.22 1.07 -0.24
N PHE A 188 -4.71 2.27 -0.46
CA PHE A 188 -3.77 2.90 0.46
C PHE A 188 -4.37 3.12 1.87
N PHE A 189 -5.62 3.59 1.98
CA PHE A 189 -6.24 3.79 3.29
C PHE A 189 -6.55 2.48 4.03
N LEU A 190 -6.88 1.39 3.31
CA LEU A 190 -7.00 0.06 3.89
C LEU A 190 -5.68 -0.40 4.52
N GLU A 191 -4.56 -0.21 3.81
CA GLU A 191 -3.23 -0.56 4.33
C GLU A 191 -2.80 0.35 5.48
N LEU A 192 -3.06 1.65 5.37
CA LEU A 192 -2.73 2.61 6.43
C LEU A 192 -3.55 2.31 7.70
N ALA A 193 -4.81 1.92 7.56
CA ALA A 193 -5.62 1.42 8.66
C ALA A 193 -5.00 0.17 9.29
N GLY A 194 -4.63 -0.83 8.48
CA GLY A 194 -3.98 -2.05 8.96
C GLY A 194 -2.65 -1.78 9.68
N ALA A 195 -1.86 -0.82 9.21
CA ALA A 195 -0.58 -0.45 9.80
C ALA A 195 -0.70 0.34 11.10
N THR A 196 -1.77 1.12 11.27
CA THR A 196 -1.93 2.04 12.41
C THR A 196 -2.98 1.57 13.44
N GLY A 197 -3.87 0.67 13.06
CA GLY A 197 -5.07 0.32 13.84
C GLY A 197 -6.08 1.46 13.98
N HIS A 198 -5.95 2.54 13.20
CA HIS A 198 -6.75 3.74 13.39
C HIS A 198 -8.03 3.72 12.54
N GLU A 199 -9.18 3.68 13.21
CA GLU A 199 -10.51 3.50 12.59
C GLU A 199 -10.86 4.59 11.57
N ALA A 200 -10.41 5.83 11.79
CA ALA A 200 -10.64 6.91 10.82
C ALA A 200 -10.13 6.63 9.40
N TYR A 201 -9.04 5.85 9.23
CA TYR A 201 -8.57 5.45 7.91
C TYR A 201 -9.44 4.36 7.28
N LEU A 202 -10.02 3.45 8.09
CA LEU A 202 -11.05 2.52 7.60
C LEU A 202 -12.29 3.27 7.12
N GLU A 203 -12.67 4.34 7.81
CA GLU A 203 -13.78 5.20 7.38
C GLU A 203 -13.45 5.94 6.08
N ASP A 204 -12.22 6.46 5.94
CA ASP A 204 -11.77 7.07 4.69
C ASP A 204 -11.84 6.05 3.52
N ALA A 205 -11.43 4.79 3.75
CA ALA A 205 -11.54 3.71 2.76
C ALA A 205 -12.99 3.32 2.47
N ARG A 206 -13.85 3.24 3.49
CA ARG A 206 -15.28 2.89 3.36
C ARG A 206 -16.02 3.91 2.51
N GLU A 207 -15.84 5.20 2.77
CA GLU A 207 -16.49 6.24 1.97
C GLU A 207 -15.93 6.31 0.55
N GLY A 208 -14.64 6.01 0.36
CA GLY A 208 -14.06 5.83 -0.97
C GLY A 208 -14.68 4.65 -1.73
N ALA A 209 -14.84 3.50 -1.06
CA ALA A 209 -15.46 2.32 -1.65
C ALA A 209 -16.95 2.56 -1.98
N ARG A 210 -17.68 3.32 -1.14
CA ARG A 210 -19.05 3.81 -1.46
C ARG A 210 -19.07 4.63 -2.74
N HIS A 211 -18.14 5.56 -2.91
CA HIS A 211 -18.04 6.36 -4.13
C HIS A 211 -17.81 5.48 -5.36
N LEU A 212 -16.91 4.50 -5.26
CA LEU A 212 -16.66 3.53 -6.33
C LEU A 212 -17.90 2.70 -6.67
N ALA A 213 -18.58 2.16 -5.66
CA ALA A 213 -19.83 1.40 -5.80
C ALA A 213 -20.94 2.23 -6.49
N ALA A 214 -21.04 3.52 -6.18
CA ALA A 214 -22.01 4.42 -6.79
C ALA A 214 -21.66 4.78 -8.25
N ALA A 215 -20.37 4.99 -8.55
CA ALA A 215 -19.93 5.60 -9.80
C ALA A 215 -19.41 4.61 -10.86
N TRP A 216 -19.17 3.33 -10.55
CA TRP A 216 -18.53 2.40 -11.49
C TRP A 216 -19.28 2.23 -12.81
N ARG A 217 -20.62 2.42 -12.80
CA ARG A 217 -21.46 2.32 -14.00
C ARG A 217 -21.15 3.42 -15.03
N GLU A 218 -20.52 4.51 -14.62
CA GLU A 218 -20.14 5.63 -15.48
C GLU A 218 -18.75 5.43 -16.14
N GLN A 219 -17.97 4.43 -15.69
CA GLN A 219 -16.64 4.19 -16.23
C GLN A 219 -16.70 3.57 -17.63
N ALA A 220 -16.17 4.28 -18.61
CA ALA A 220 -16.06 3.82 -20.00
C ALA A 220 -14.79 2.98 -20.22
N ASP A 221 -13.68 3.35 -19.58
CA ASP A 221 -12.45 2.56 -19.58
C ASP A 221 -12.64 1.30 -18.71
N LEU A 222 -12.18 0.15 -19.21
CA LEU A 222 -12.28 -1.13 -18.52
C LEU A 222 -10.94 -1.61 -17.94
N SER A 223 -9.83 -0.95 -18.29
CA SER A 223 -8.46 -1.33 -17.94
C SER A 223 -8.19 -1.33 -16.43
N LEU A 224 -7.13 -2.03 -16.02
CA LEU A 224 -6.75 -2.14 -14.62
C LEU A 224 -6.37 -0.79 -13.99
N TYR A 225 -5.62 0.02 -14.73
CA TYR A 225 -5.04 1.22 -14.16
C TYR A 225 -5.98 2.41 -14.25
N HIS A 226 -6.66 2.59 -15.39
CA HIS A 226 -7.51 3.75 -15.60
C HIS A 226 -8.98 3.44 -15.31
N GLY A 227 -9.44 2.21 -15.55
CA GLY A 227 -10.86 1.90 -15.59
C GLY A 227 -11.39 0.91 -14.56
N LEU A 228 -12.45 0.22 -15.01
CA LEU A 228 -13.34 -0.59 -14.18
C LEU A 228 -12.63 -1.78 -13.53
N ALA A 229 -11.65 -2.42 -14.18
CA ALA A 229 -10.93 -3.55 -13.58
C ALA A 229 -10.17 -3.13 -12.30
N GLY A 230 -9.60 -1.92 -12.26
CA GLY A 230 -8.99 -1.38 -11.03
C GLY A 230 -10.00 -1.12 -9.92
N THR A 231 -11.21 -0.68 -10.31
CA THR A 231 -12.33 -0.49 -9.37
C THR A 231 -12.79 -1.81 -8.78
N VAL A 232 -12.88 -2.87 -9.58
CA VAL A 232 -13.19 -4.24 -9.12
C VAL A 232 -12.18 -4.68 -8.06
N VAL A 233 -10.88 -4.51 -8.31
CA VAL A 233 -9.83 -4.85 -7.32
C VAL A 233 -10.04 -4.07 -6.02
N ALA A 234 -10.27 -2.76 -6.08
CA ALA A 234 -10.50 -1.95 -4.88
C ALA A 234 -11.75 -2.35 -4.09
N LEU A 235 -12.85 -2.70 -4.77
CA LEU A 235 -14.09 -3.15 -4.13
C LEU A 235 -13.94 -4.53 -3.48
N ILE A 236 -13.21 -5.46 -4.10
CA ILE A 236 -12.86 -6.76 -3.50
C ILE A 236 -12.09 -6.56 -2.20
N GLU A 237 -11.03 -5.74 -2.24
CA GLU A 237 -10.20 -5.47 -1.07
C GLU A 237 -10.99 -4.76 0.04
N ALA A 238 -11.86 -3.81 -0.32
CA ALA A 238 -12.74 -3.11 0.61
C ALA A 238 -13.77 -4.04 1.26
N GLY A 239 -14.45 -4.89 0.47
CA GLY A 239 -15.44 -5.85 0.97
C GLY A 239 -14.84 -6.78 2.00
N TRP A 240 -13.67 -7.34 1.70
CA TRP A 240 -12.94 -8.20 2.64
C TRP A 240 -12.49 -7.44 3.89
N ALA A 241 -11.84 -6.28 3.74
CA ALA A 241 -11.22 -5.57 4.87
C ALA A 241 -12.24 -4.91 5.80
N LEU A 242 -13.40 -4.50 5.26
CA LEU A 242 -14.45 -3.83 6.01
C LEU A 242 -15.52 -4.81 6.52
N GLY A 243 -15.52 -6.05 6.05
CA GLY A 243 -16.55 -7.05 6.36
C GLY A 243 -17.94 -6.66 5.84
N ASP A 244 -17.99 -5.98 4.69
CA ASP A 244 -19.23 -5.47 4.09
C ASP A 244 -19.47 -6.09 2.71
N GLY A 245 -20.33 -7.11 2.67
CA GLY A 245 -20.64 -7.88 1.47
C GLY A 245 -21.23 -7.06 0.32
N ARG A 246 -21.74 -5.85 0.58
CA ARG A 246 -22.26 -4.96 -0.48
C ARG A 246 -21.16 -4.54 -1.47
N PHE A 247 -19.92 -4.38 -1.00
CA PHE A 247 -18.81 -4.07 -1.91
C PHE A 247 -18.43 -5.28 -2.77
N GLU A 248 -18.56 -6.50 -2.25
CA GLU A 248 -18.37 -7.73 -3.00
C GLU A 248 -19.45 -7.89 -4.09
N GLU A 249 -20.72 -7.62 -3.76
CA GLU A 249 -21.84 -7.61 -4.72
C GLU A 249 -21.60 -6.60 -5.87
N GLU A 250 -21.14 -5.39 -5.55
CA GLU A 250 -20.82 -4.39 -6.57
C GLU A 250 -19.55 -4.76 -7.37
N ALA A 251 -18.57 -5.44 -6.75
CA ALA A 251 -17.42 -5.98 -7.47
C ALA A 251 -17.82 -7.06 -8.48
N VAL A 252 -18.73 -7.97 -8.10
CA VAL A 252 -19.32 -8.98 -9.00
C VAL A 252 -20.05 -8.29 -10.15
N ALA A 253 -20.92 -7.31 -9.87
CA ALA A 253 -21.69 -6.61 -10.90
C ALA A 253 -20.77 -5.83 -11.88
N ALA A 254 -19.68 -5.26 -11.38
CA ALA A 254 -18.67 -4.58 -12.18
C ALA A 254 -17.85 -5.56 -13.02
N ALA A 255 -17.38 -6.67 -12.46
CA ALA A 255 -16.66 -7.72 -13.18
C ALA A 255 -17.54 -8.32 -14.30
N ASP A 256 -18.81 -8.59 -14.00
CA ASP A 256 -19.81 -9.03 -14.97
C ASP A 256 -19.98 -8.06 -16.15
N ARG A 257 -19.91 -6.74 -15.91
CA ARG A 257 -19.93 -5.75 -16.99
C ARG A 257 -18.70 -5.88 -17.87
N ILE A 258 -17.52 -6.08 -17.28
CA ILE A 258 -16.28 -6.29 -18.04
C ILE A 258 -16.44 -7.52 -18.94
N VAL A 259 -16.90 -8.66 -18.38
CA VAL A 259 -17.13 -9.88 -19.16
C VAL A 259 -18.13 -9.67 -20.30
N ARG A 260 -19.27 -9.03 -20.04
CA ARG A 260 -20.28 -8.72 -21.08
C ARG A 260 -19.78 -7.75 -22.15
N ALA A 261 -18.80 -6.90 -21.83
CA ALA A 261 -18.22 -5.96 -22.77
C ALA A 261 -17.15 -6.59 -23.68
N ALA A 262 -16.77 -7.85 -23.44
CA ALA A 262 -15.89 -8.58 -24.34
C ALA A 262 -16.53 -8.68 -25.73
N ARG A 263 -15.73 -8.46 -26.76
CA ARG A 263 -16.15 -8.48 -28.16
C ARG A 263 -15.25 -9.40 -28.97
N PRO A 264 -15.75 -9.94 -30.10
CA PRO A 264 -14.89 -10.67 -31.01
C PRO A 264 -13.84 -9.74 -31.60
N LEU A 265 -12.59 -10.13 -31.47
CA LEU A 265 -11.43 -9.55 -32.16
C LEU A 265 -10.83 -10.62 -33.08
N ASP A 266 -9.89 -10.22 -33.92
CA ASP A 266 -9.14 -11.19 -34.72
C ASP A 266 -8.36 -12.14 -33.80
N GLY A 267 -8.55 -13.44 -33.99
CA GLY A 267 -7.93 -14.50 -33.18
C GLY A 267 -8.57 -14.82 -31.83
N GLY A 268 -9.68 -14.18 -31.42
CA GLY A 268 -10.40 -14.52 -30.17
C GLY A 268 -11.11 -13.34 -29.49
N PRO A 269 -11.66 -13.52 -28.27
CA PRO A 269 -12.30 -12.43 -27.54
C PRO A 269 -11.29 -11.40 -27.01
N GLY A 270 -11.75 -10.18 -26.77
CA GLY A 270 -11.00 -9.14 -26.05
C GLY A 270 -11.80 -7.85 -25.90
N TRP A 271 -11.13 -6.76 -25.53
CA TRP A 271 -11.79 -5.48 -25.26
C TRP A 271 -11.19 -4.37 -26.10
N THR A 272 -10.06 -3.79 -25.68
CA THR A 272 -9.39 -2.68 -26.35
C THR A 272 -8.63 -3.14 -27.58
N GLY A 273 -8.16 -4.40 -27.58
CA GLY A 273 -7.28 -4.97 -28.59
C GLY A 273 -5.79 -4.71 -28.34
N ASP A 274 -5.44 -3.84 -27.38
CA ASP A 274 -4.07 -3.64 -26.90
C ASP A 274 -3.72 -4.73 -25.88
N PRO A 275 -2.75 -5.63 -26.14
CA PRO A 275 -2.39 -6.71 -25.23
C PRO A 275 -1.48 -6.28 -24.07
N ALA A 276 -1.06 -5.01 -24.01
CA ALA A 276 -0.28 -4.51 -22.89
C ALA A 276 -1.15 -4.28 -21.64
N GLN A 277 -0.50 -3.93 -20.53
CA GLN A 277 -1.15 -3.72 -19.23
C GLN A 277 -2.13 -2.53 -19.22
N GLY A 278 -1.92 -1.56 -20.12
CA GLY A 278 -2.86 -0.45 -20.33
C GLY A 278 -4.18 -0.85 -21.00
N GLY A 279 -4.25 -2.03 -21.62
CA GLY A 279 -5.42 -2.52 -22.35
C GLY A 279 -5.91 -3.87 -21.83
N ASP A 280 -6.12 -4.82 -22.75
CA ASP A 280 -6.59 -6.17 -22.48
C ASP A 280 -5.73 -6.88 -21.43
N GLY A 281 -4.41 -6.67 -21.40
CA GLY A 281 -3.55 -7.33 -20.43
C GLY A 281 -3.87 -6.97 -18.98
N GLY A 282 -4.15 -5.69 -18.72
CA GLY A 282 -4.62 -5.24 -17.41
C GLY A 282 -6.00 -5.79 -17.07
N ILE A 283 -6.91 -5.83 -18.06
CA ILE A 283 -8.26 -6.38 -17.89
C ILE A 283 -8.20 -7.86 -17.51
N VAL A 284 -7.39 -8.65 -18.23
CA VAL A 284 -7.18 -10.08 -17.95
C VAL A 284 -6.65 -10.27 -16.54
N LEU A 285 -5.65 -9.50 -16.11
CA LEU A 285 -5.13 -9.60 -14.74
C LEU A 285 -6.18 -9.23 -13.67
N GLY A 286 -7.00 -8.21 -13.94
CA GLY A 286 -8.12 -7.85 -13.06
C GLY A 286 -9.16 -8.95 -12.95
N LEU A 287 -9.51 -9.60 -14.07
CA LEU A 287 -10.45 -10.72 -14.11
C LEU A 287 -9.90 -11.98 -13.44
N LEU A 288 -8.61 -12.29 -13.61
CA LEU A 288 -7.97 -13.39 -12.87
C LEU A 288 -8.01 -13.13 -11.36
N ARG A 289 -7.72 -11.88 -10.92
CA ARG A 289 -7.85 -11.50 -9.51
C ARG A 289 -9.29 -11.65 -9.02
N ALA A 290 -10.26 -11.22 -9.81
CA ALA A 290 -11.68 -11.34 -9.48
C ALA A 290 -12.15 -12.80 -9.44
N ALA A 291 -11.71 -13.65 -10.37
CA ALA A 291 -12.04 -15.07 -10.41
C ALA A 291 -11.64 -15.77 -9.11
N THR A 292 -10.40 -15.56 -8.66
CA THR A 292 -9.89 -16.13 -7.41
C THR A 292 -10.61 -15.58 -6.19
N ALA A 293 -10.81 -14.26 -6.12
CA ALA A 293 -11.36 -13.62 -4.92
C ALA A 293 -12.87 -13.82 -4.75
N LEU A 294 -13.62 -13.87 -5.85
CA LEU A 294 -15.09 -13.96 -5.86
C LEU A 294 -15.58 -15.39 -6.14
N GLY A 295 -14.70 -16.32 -6.49
CA GLY A 295 -15.05 -17.72 -6.76
C GLY A 295 -15.93 -17.90 -7.99
N VAL A 296 -15.76 -17.08 -9.03
CA VAL A 296 -16.55 -17.11 -10.26
C VAL A 296 -15.70 -17.63 -11.45
N PRO A 297 -15.83 -18.92 -11.83
CA PRO A 297 -14.98 -19.54 -12.86
C PRO A 297 -15.06 -18.87 -14.24
N ALA A 298 -16.24 -18.34 -14.60
CA ALA A 298 -16.46 -17.69 -15.90
C ALA A 298 -15.52 -16.48 -16.14
N TYR A 299 -15.01 -15.85 -15.07
CA TYR A 299 -14.05 -14.75 -15.18
C TYR A 299 -12.67 -15.24 -15.62
N GLU A 300 -12.25 -16.40 -15.12
CA GLU A 300 -11.02 -17.06 -15.57
C GLU A 300 -11.16 -17.57 -17.00
N GLU A 301 -12.29 -18.19 -17.35
CA GLU A 301 -12.54 -18.71 -18.71
C GLU A 301 -12.37 -17.63 -19.79
N ILE A 302 -13.00 -16.47 -19.63
CA ILE A 302 -12.87 -15.37 -20.59
C ILE A 302 -11.47 -14.72 -20.55
N ALA A 303 -10.84 -14.67 -19.38
CA ALA A 303 -9.47 -14.16 -19.22
C ALA A 303 -8.45 -15.04 -19.95
N VAL A 304 -8.58 -16.37 -19.84
CA VAL A 304 -7.77 -17.36 -20.54
C VAL A 304 -8.01 -17.28 -22.05
N ALA A 305 -9.28 -17.23 -22.50
CA ALA A 305 -9.60 -17.11 -23.92
C ALA A 305 -9.03 -15.81 -24.56
N ALA A 306 -9.11 -14.68 -23.86
CA ALA A 306 -8.46 -13.45 -24.30
C ALA A 306 -6.92 -13.59 -24.28
N GLY A 307 -6.38 -14.29 -23.29
CA GLY A 307 -4.98 -14.66 -23.22
C GLY A 307 -4.51 -15.48 -24.42
N GLU A 308 -5.30 -16.48 -24.86
CA GLU A 308 -4.96 -17.33 -26.01
C GLU A 308 -4.81 -16.50 -27.29
N ARG A 309 -5.72 -15.53 -27.50
CA ARG A 309 -5.62 -14.55 -28.59
C ARG A 309 -4.29 -13.79 -28.51
N ILE A 310 -3.95 -13.28 -27.31
CA ILE A 310 -2.72 -12.52 -27.09
C ILE A 310 -1.47 -13.39 -27.33
N ALA A 311 -1.48 -14.65 -26.92
CA ALA A 311 -0.38 -15.59 -27.12
C ALA A 311 -0.13 -15.92 -28.61
N GLY A 312 -1.18 -15.85 -29.42
CA GLY A 312 -1.13 -15.99 -30.88
C GLY A 312 -0.52 -14.80 -31.62
N LEU A 313 -0.35 -13.65 -30.96
CA LEU A 313 0.27 -12.48 -31.58
C LEU A 313 1.79 -12.68 -31.75
N ALA A 314 2.32 -12.13 -32.84
CA ALA A 314 3.77 -12.03 -33.05
C ALA A 314 4.33 -10.90 -32.17
N VAL A 315 4.79 -11.23 -30.96
CA VAL A 315 5.31 -10.23 -30.02
C VAL A 315 6.80 -9.96 -30.34
N PRO A 316 7.11 -8.81 -30.95
CA PRO A 316 7.95 -7.84 -30.24
C PRO A 316 7.44 -6.40 -30.41
N GLY A 317 6.72 -5.97 -29.37
CA GLY A 317 6.63 -4.59 -28.90
C GLY A 317 5.64 -3.68 -29.62
N HIS A 318 4.53 -3.48 -28.92
CA HIS A 318 3.39 -2.69 -29.37
C HIS A 318 3.76 -1.22 -29.55
N ARG A 319 3.21 -0.64 -30.62
CA ARG A 319 3.10 0.81 -30.75
C ARG A 319 2.28 1.27 -29.56
N PHE A 320 2.81 2.21 -28.79
CA PHE A 320 1.96 3.03 -27.93
C PHE A 320 0.84 3.56 -28.84
N GLY A 321 -0.43 3.33 -28.50
CA GLY A 321 -1.49 4.15 -29.08
C GLY A 321 -1.14 5.63 -28.87
N ASP A 322 -1.50 6.50 -29.82
CA ASP A 322 -1.16 7.93 -29.94
C ASP A 322 -0.51 8.57 -28.69
N CYS A 323 0.76 8.25 -28.42
CA CYS A 323 1.52 8.90 -27.37
C CYS A 323 2.18 10.11 -28.03
N PRO A 324 1.79 11.34 -27.69
CA PRO A 324 2.26 12.53 -28.41
C PRO A 324 3.78 12.70 -28.38
N ASP A 325 4.44 12.06 -27.42
CA ASP A 325 5.88 12.16 -27.19
C ASP A 325 6.67 10.94 -27.75
N LEU A 326 6.04 10.02 -28.52
CA LEU A 326 6.71 8.87 -29.15
C LEU A 326 6.59 8.86 -30.69
N PRO A 327 7.62 8.41 -31.41
CA PRO A 327 7.54 8.12 -32.84
C PRO A 327 6.46 7.07 -33.17
N VAL A 328 5.86 7.16 -34.36
CA VAL A 328 4.74 6.30 -34.79
C VAL A 328 5.15 4.82 -34.91
N ASP A 329 6.40 4.54 -35.22
CA ASP A 329 6.97 3.20 -35.30
C ASP A 329 7.75 2.80 -34.04
N ALA A 330 7.66 3.60 -32.97
CA ALA A 330 8.32 3.29 -31.71
C ALA A 330 7.74 2.03 -31.08
N VAL A 331 8.66 1.18 -30.66
CA VAL A 331 8.39 -0.07 -29.97
C VAL A 331 8.93 0.03 -28.55
N THR A 332 8.09 -0.20 -27.54
CA THR A 332 8.54 -0.13 -26.14
C THR A 332 8.78 -1.51 -25.52
N PRO A 333 9.98 -1.78 -24.98
CA PRO A 333 10.25 -3.00 -24.22
C PRO A 333 9.68 -2.95 -22.78
N GLY A 334 9.05 -1.83 -22.41
CA GLY A 334 8.55 -1.53 -21.08
C GLY A 334 7.42 -2.43 -20.58
N PHE A 335 6.92 -2.12 -19.39
CA PHE A 335 5.94 -2.94 -18.68
C PHE A 335 4.50 -2.46 -18.89
N LEU A 336 4.19 -1.18 -18.68
CA LEU A 336 2.80 -0.71 -18.69
C LEU A 336 2.17 -0.76 -20.10
N ALA A 337 2.95 -0.42 -21.12
CA ALA A 337 2.50 -0.27 -22.50
C ALA A 337 3.51 -0.89 -23.49
N GLY A 338 4.12 -2.02 -23.10
CA GLY A 338 5.22 -2.62 -23.83
C GLY A 338 5.37 -4.13 -23.66
N THR A 339 6.40 -4.68 -24.30
CA THR A 339 6.64 -6.14 -24.40
C THR A 339 6.73 -6.84 -23.05
N ALA A 340 7.38 -6.24 -22.05
CA ALA A 340 7.57 -6.89 -20.76
C ALA A 340 6.25 -7.08 -20.00
N GLY A 341 5.29 -6.17 -20.14
CA GLY A 341 3.97 -6.34 -19.53
C GLY A 341 3.18 -7.47 -20.15
N THR A 342 3.15 -7.54 -21.48
CA THR A 342 2.50 -8.64 -22.20
C THR A 342 3.16 -9.99 -21.88
N ALA A 343 4.50 -10.04 -21.83
CA ALA A 343 5.22 -11.26 -21.46
C ALA A 343 4.95 -11.67 -20.00
N PHE A 344 4.85 -10.71 -19.07
CA PHE A 344 4.45 -10.96 -17.69
C PHE A 344 3.06 -11.59 -17.62
N LEU A 345 2.08 -11.03 -18.33
CA LEU A 345 0.71 -11.57 -18.40
C LEU A 345 0.72 -13.01 -18.89
N LEU A 346 1.44 -13.28 -19.97
CA LEU A 346 1.52 -14.62 -20.55
C LEU A 346 2.22 -15.61 -19.60
N ALA A 347 3.27 -15.18 -18.89
CA ALA A 347 3.89 -16.00 -17.84
C ALA A 347 2.89 -16.30 -16.71
N ARG A 348 2.10 -15.31 -16.28
CA ARG A 348 1.04 -15.49 -15.27
C ARG A 348 -0.01 -16.50 -15.74
N LEU A 349 -0.48 -16.39 -16.98
CA LEU A 349 -1.45 -17.33 -17.57
C LEU A 349 -0.90 -18.75 -17.68
N TYR A 350 0.39 -18.91 -17.99
CA TYR A 350 1.04 -20.22 -17.89
C TYR A 350 1.01 -20.77 -16.46
N GLY A 351 1.26 -19.92 -15.46
CA GLY A 351 1.16 -20.31 -14.05
C GLY A 351 -0.25 -20.74 -13.63
N VAL A 352 -1.30 -20.13 -14.21
CA VAL A 352 -2.72 -20.47 -13.95
C VAL A 352 -3.13 -21.76 -14.67
N THR A 353 -2.77 -21.89 -15.95
CA THR A 353 -3.32 -22.93 -16.84
C THR A 353 -2.42 -24.14 -17.06
N GLY A 354 -1.11 -24.00 -16.85
CA GLY A 354 -0.10 -24.99 -17.25
C GLY A 354 0.12 -25.10 -18.76
N GLU A 355 -0.52 -24.27 -19.58
CA GLU A 355 -0.47 -24.41 -21.03
C GLU A 355 0.79 -23.78 -21.64
N ARG A 356 1.60 -24.63 -22.27
CA ARG A 356 2.91 -24.25 -22.85
C ARG A 356 2.86 -23.10 -23.85
N ARG A 357 1.76 -22.92 -24.59
CA ARG A 357 1.62 -21.84 -25.57
C ARG A 357 1.84 -20.45 -24.95
N PHE A 358 1.41 -20.28 -23.70
CA PHE A 358 1.58 -19.03 -22.95
C PHE A 358 3.04 -18.81 -22.59
N LEU A 359 3.71 -19.85 -22.09
CA LEU A 359 5.14 -19.80 -21.78
C LEU A 359 5.96 -19.50 -23.03
N GLU A 360 5.69 -20.19 -24.14
CA GLU A 360 6.39 -19.97 -25.40
C GLU A 360 6.20 -18.54 -25.93
N ALA A 361 5.02 -17.95 -25.74
CA ALA A 361 4.76 -16.55 -26.09
C ALA A 361 5.46 -15.56 -25.14
N ALA A 362 5.47 -15.85 -23.83
CA ALA A 362 6.20 -15.07 -22.84
C ALA A 362 7.71 -15.08 -23.11
N ASP A 363 8.27 -16.24 -23.46
CA ASP A 363 9.69 -16.40 -23.79
C ASP A 363 10.10 -15.63 -25.05
N ARG A 364 9.24 -15.53 -26.07
CA ARG A 364 9.48 -14.64 -27.22
C ARG A 364 9.61 -13.18 -26.78
N GLY A 365 8.69 -12.71 -25.94
CA GLY A 365 8.74 -11.35 -25.40
C GLY A 365 9.97 -11.10 -24.53
N ALA A 366 10.33 -12.04 -23.67
CA ALA A 366 11.54 -11.99 -22.88
C ALA A 366 12.79 -11.97 -23.77
N GLY A 367 12.85 -12.82 -24.80
CA GLY A 367 13.93 -12.86 -25.80
C GLY A 367 14.14 -11.51 -26.48
N PHE A 368 13.06 -10.85 -26.92
CA PHE A 368 13.13 -9.50 -27.46
C PHE A 368 13.72 -8.49 -26.47
N VAL A 369 13.25 -8.50 -25.22
CA VAL A 369 13.77 -7.59 -24.19
C VAL A 369 15.26 -7.83 -23.95
N ARG A 370 15.71 -9.09 -23.93
CA ARG A 370 17.13 -9.43 -23.81
C ARG A 370 17.94 -8.88 -24.99
N GLU A 371 17.42 -9.00 -26.21
CA GLU A 371 18.08 -8.54 -27.44
C GLU A 371 18.26 -7.03 -27.49
N VAL A 372 17.25 -6.25 -27.08
CA VAL A 372 17.31 -4.79 -27.13
C VAL A 372 18.01 -4.15 -25.93
N SER A 373 18.22 -4.91 -24.86
CA SER A 373 18.86 -4.41 -23.63
C SER A 373 20.37 -4.21 -23.82
N THR A 374 20.92 -3.20 -23.15
CA THR A 374 22.38 -3.06 -23.03
C THR A 374 22.84 -3.88 -21.84
N VAL A 375 23.68 -4.88 -22.09
CA VAL A 375 24.21 -5.78 -21.06
C VAL A 375 25.72 -5.57 -20.91
N THR A 376 26.15 -5.38 -19.67
CA THR A 376 27.56 -5.47 -19.24
C THR A 376 27.67 -6.58 -18.19
N ASP A 377 28.88 -7.04 -17.85
CA ASP A 377 29.15 -8.24 -17.02
C ASP A 377 28.02 -8.65 -16.05
N ARG A 378 27.72 -7.80 -15.06
CA ARG A 378 26.71 -8.07 -14.03
C ARG A 378 25.51 -7.12 -14.09
N CYS A 379 25.36 -6.32 -15.14
CA CYS A 379 24.34 -5.27 -15.22
C CYS A 379 23.58 -5.32 -16.54
N ALA A 380 22.29 -5.05 -16.48
CA ALA A 380 21.45 -4.84 -17.65
C ALA A 380 20.63 -3.57 -17.49
N VAL A 381 20.50 -2.81 -18.59
CA VAL A 381 19.62 -1.65 -18.68
C VAL A 381 18.78 -1.73 -19.94
N VAL A 382 17.52 -1.32 -19.83
CA VAL A 382 16.53 -1.44 -20.90
C VAL A 382 16.31 -0.07 -21.54
N PRO A 383 16.41 0.06 -22.88
CA PRO A 383 16.14 1.33 -23.55
C PRO A 383 14.66 1.71 -23.45
N HIS A 384 14.36 3.01 -23.47
CA HIS A 384 12.98 3.50 -23.40
C HIS A 384 12.12 2.97 -24.55
N HIS A 385 12.66 3.01 -25.77
CA HIS A 385 12.00 2.53 -26.98
C HIS A 385 13.02 2.28 -28.09
N VAL A 386 12.64 1.44 -29.05
CA VAL A 386 13.43 1.13 -30.24
C VAL A 386 12.60 1.43 -31.50
N PRO A 387 13.24 1.68 -32.66
CA PRO A 387 14.69 1.78 -32.87
C PRO A 387 15.29 3.15 -32.53
N HIS A 388 14.47 4.15 -32.23
CA HIS A 388 14.86 5.57 -32.25
C HIS A 388 15.72 6.02 -31.06
N GLU A 389 15.59 5.40 -29.89
CA GLU A 389 16.25 5.89 -28.68
C GLU A 389 16.79 4.73 -27.83
N ARG A 390 17.98 4.26 -28.22
CA ARG A 390 18.69 3.18 -27.53
C ARG A 390 19.51 3.64 -26.34
N THR A 391 19.63 4.94 -26.09
CA THR A 391 20.53 5.50 -25.06
C THR A 391 19.80 6.03 -23.83
N LEU A 392 18.52 6.36 -23.96
CA LEU A 392 17.66 6.71 -22.84
C LEU A 392 17.21 5.46 -22.08
N HIS A 393 17.66 5.30 -20.84
CA HIS A 393 17.32 4.17 -20.00
C HIS A 393 16.44 4.63 -18.83
N TYR A 394 15.14 4.35 -18.90
CA TYR A 394 14.26 4.56 -17.76
C TYR A 394 14.51 3.47 -16.72
N LEU A 395 14.40 3.82 -15.44
CA LEU A 395 14.63 2.86 -14.35
C LEU A 395 13.33 2.37 -13.71
N GLY A 396 12.28 3.20 -13.74
CA GLY A 396 11.01 2.94 -13.05
C GLY A 396 10.15 1.83 -13.66
N PHE A 397 9.00 1.61 -13.05
CA PHE A 397 8.10 0.49 -13.36
C PHE A 397 7.55 0.53 -14.80
N CYS A 398 7.06 1.67 -15.28
CA CYS A 398 6.28 1.71 -16.52
C CYS A 398 7.06 1.33 -17.78
N SER A 399 8.28 1.84 -17.94
CA SER A 399 9.08 1.72 -19.18
C SER A 399 10.55 1.41 -18.91
N GLY A 400 10.87 0.92 -17.70
CA GLY A 400 12.25 0.78 -17.24
C GLY A 400 12.55 -0.56 -16.59
N SER A 401 13.81 -0.69 -16.15
CA SER A 401 14.35 -1.94 -15.59
C SER A 401 13.53 -2.50 -14.43
N ALA A 402 12.85 -1.67 -13.63
CA ALA A 402 12.06 -2.17 -12.51
C ALA A 402 10.82 -2.98 -12.95
N GLY A 403 10.11 -2.53 -13.98
CA GLY A 403 8.99 -3.31 -14.53
C GLY A 403 9.47 -4.56 -15.24
N VAL A 404 10.56 -4.46 -16.00
CA VAL A 404 11.15 -5.61 -16.69
C VAL A 404 11.63 -6.68 -15.71
N ALA A 405 12.19 -6.28 -14.56
CA ALA A 405 12.58 -7.21 -13.50
C ALA A 405 11.37 -7.99 -12.94
N ARG A 406 10.18 -7.38 -12.85
CA ARG A 406 8.95 -8.10 -12.47
C ARG A 406 8.57 -9.18 -13.47
N MET A 407 8.69 -8.91 -14.78
CA MET A 407 8.46 -9.90 -15.82
C MET A 407 9.40 -11.10 -15.70
N PHE A 408 10.71 -10.86 -15.56
CA PHE A 408 11.66 -11.96 -15.39
C PHE A 408 11.46 -12.72 -14.09
N TYR A 409 11.09 -12.04 -13.00
CA TYR A 409 10.79 -12.73 -11.75
C TYR A 409 9.52 -13.60 -11.87
N GLU A 410 8.49 -13.14 -12.58
CA GLU A 410 7.30 -13.96 -12.84
C GLU A 410 7.63 -15.19 -13.67
N LEU A 411 8.46 -15.06 -14.71
CA LEU A 411 8.97 -16.20 -15.47
C LEU A 411 9.73 -17.19 -14.56
N TYR A 412 10.64 -16.70 -13.72
CA TYR A 412 11.32 -17.53 -12.74
C TYR A 412 10.33 -18.25 -11.81
N ARG A 413 9.31 -17.55 -11.31
CA ARG A 413 8.30 -18.09 -10.39
C ARG A 413 7.54 -19.26 -11.00
N VAL A 414 7.18 -19.17 -12.29
CA VAL A 414 6.37 -20.19 -12.97
C VAL A 414 7.20 -21.31 -13.61
N THR A 415 8.49 -21.10 -13.92
CA THR A 415 9.34 -22.11 -14.56
C THR A 415 10.38 -22.74 -13.63
N GLY A 416 10.82 -22.03 -12.59
CA GLY A 416 11.98 -22.38 -11.77
C GLY A 416 13.34 -22.18 -12.47
N ASP A 417 13.39 -21.61 -13.68
CA ASP A 417 14.63 -21.41 -14.42
C ASP A 417 15.46 -20.24 -13.85
N ALA A 418 16.58 -20.60 -13.22
CA ALA A 418 17.54 -19.67 -12.62
C ALA A 418 18.09 -18.63 -13.61
N GLY A 419 18.04 -18.88 -14.93
CA GLY A 419 18.42 -17.91 -15.96
C GLY A 419 17.52 -16.67 -15.96
N HIS A 420 16.24 -16.79 -15.59
CA HIS A 420 15.40 -15.60 -15.42
C HIS A 420 15.74 -14.83 -14.15
N LEU A 421 16.10 -15.53 -13.05
CA LEU A 421 16.55 -14.88 -11.82
C LEU A 421 17.89 -14.15 -12.01
N ASP A 422 18.83 -14.70 -12.78
CA ASP A 422 20.06 -14.00 -13.18
C ASP A 422 19.73 -12.68 -13.90
N TRP A 423 18.73 -12.67 -14.79
CA TRP A 423 18.26 -11.45 -15.44
C TRP A 423 17.67 -10.43 -14.47
N VAL A 424 16.89 -10.87 -13.47
CA VAL A 424 16.41 -10.00 -12.39
C VAL A 424 17.60 -9.34 -11.67
N GLU A 425 18.62 -10.13 -11.32
CA GLU A 425 19.81 -9.62 -10.65
C GLU A 425 20.60 -8.61 -11.51
N ARG A 426 20.75 -8.88 -12.81
CA ARG A 426 21.40 -7.94 -13.75
C ARG A 426 20.67 -6.61 -13.83
N LEU A 427 19.33 -6.64 -13.90
CA LEU A 427 18.52 -5.41 -13.94
C LEU A 427 18.60 -4.63 -12.63
N ALA A 428 18.55 -5.33 -11.49
CA ALA A 428 18.74 -4.73 -10.17
C ALA A 428 20.12 -4.07 -10.03
N ASN A 429 21.18 -4.75 -10.47
CA ASN A 429 22.54 -4.20 -10.48
C ASN A 429 22.68 -3.00 -11.41
N GLY A 430 21.99 -3.00 -12.56
CA GLY A 430 21.92 -1.83 -13.45
C GLY A 430 21.29 -0.62 -12.75
N ILE A 431 20.24 -0.82 -11.96
CA ILE A 431 19.63 0.25 -11.15
C ILE A 431 20.61 0.73 -10.07
N LEU A 432 21.25 -0.18 -9.34
CA LEU A 432 22.24 0.17 -8.30
C LEU A 432 23.42 0.98 -8.87
N GLN A 433 23.98 0.53 -10.00
CA GLN A 433 25.11 1.19 -10.66
C GLN A 433 24.74 2.55 -11.24
N SER A 434 23.46 2.77 -11.57
CA SER A 434 22.99 4.09 -12.03
C SER A 434 23.19 5.19 -10.98
N GLY A 435 23.29 4.84 -9.69
CA GLY A 435 23.39 5.77 -8.58
C GLY A 435 22.06 6.41 -8.16
N ALA A 436 20.93 5.94 -8.71
CA ALA A 436 19.60 6.34 -8.25
C ALA A 436 19.41 6.03 -6.74
N PRO A 437 18.65 6.85 -6.00
CA PRO A 437 17.95 8.05 -6.47
C PRO A 437 18.83 9.31 -6.43
N HIS A 438 20.03 9.26 -5.86
CA HIS A 438 20.88 10.44 -5.61
C HIS A 438 21.50 11.00 -6.90
N ARG A 439 21.91 10.12 -7.82
CA ARG A 439 22.36 10.50 -9.15
C ARG A 439 21.15 10.59 -10.07
N ARG A 440 20.92 11.79 -10.57
CA ARG A 440 19.87 12.01 -11.55
C ARG A 440 20.38 11.68 -12.96
N THR A 441 19.54 11.05 -13.76
CA THR A 441 19.82 10.67 -15.15
C THR A 441 18.69 11.15 -16.05
N PRO A 442 18.89 11.23 -17.38
CA PRO A 442 17.79 11.56 -18.31
C PRO A 442 16.55 10.64 -18.15
N GLY A 443 16.75 9.38 -17.74
CA GLY A 443 15.67 8.43 -17.52
C GLY A 443 15.13 8.35 -16.09
N PHE A 444 15.75 9.04 -15.14
CA PHE A 444 15.39 9.05 -13.73
C PHE A 444 15.82 10.38 -13.08
N TRP A 445 14.95 11.38 -13.14
CA TRP A 445 15.20 12.72 -12.61
C TRP A 445 13.93 13.29 -11.98
N ASN A 446 14.02 13.70 -10.71
CA ASN A 446 12.94 14.38 -9.96
C ASN A 446 11.57 13.68 -10.06
N VAL A 447 11.54 12.36 -9.88
CA VAL A 447 10.33 11.53 -9.91
C VAL A 447 10.24 10.69 -8.64
N ALA A 448 9.09 10.74 -7.97
CA ALA A 448 8.87 10.10 -6.66
C ALA A 448 7.86 8.95 -6.72
N CYS A 449 6.87 9.01 -7.61
CA CYS A 449 5.72 8.09 -7.67
C CYS A 449 6.04 6.62 -8.01
N GLN A 450 5.02 5.76 -7.88
CA GLN A 450 5.09 4.32 -8.18
C GLN A 450 5.37 4.04 -9.67
N CYS A 451 4.73 4.77 -10.58
CA CYS A 451 4.82 4.52 -12.02
C CYS A 451 6.26 4.58 -12.56
N CYS A 452 6.99 5.63 -12.20
CA CYS A 452 8.27 5.91 -12.82
C CYS A 452 9.35 6.44 -11.89
N GLY A 453 9.04 6.61 -10.60
CA GLY A 453 9.88 7.26 -9.62
C GLY A 453 10.42 6.33 -8.53
N THR A 454 10.95 6.97 -7.48
CA THR A 454 11.62 6.30 -6.36
C THR A 454 10.73 5.30 -5.63
N ALA A 455 9.42 5.54 -5.50
CA ALA A 455 8.50 4.57 -4.88
C ALA A 455 8.38 3.27 -5.67
N GLY A 456 8.40 3.32 -7.00
CA GLY A 456 8.41 2.11 -7.83
C GLY A 456 9.69 1.29 -7.70
N LEU A 457 10.84 1.97 -7.51
CA LEU A 457 12.09 1.29 -7.18
C LEU A 457 12.05 0.70 -5.77
N LEU A 458 11.50 1.43 -4.80
CA LEU A 458 11.33 0.97 -3.42
C LEU A 458 10.52 -0.33 -3.38
N GLU A 459 9.43 -0.38 -4.13
CA GLU A 459 8.57 -1.56 -4.28
C GLU A 459 9.35 -2.76 -4.84
N LEU A 460 10.12 -2.54 -5.92
CA LEU A 460 10.96 -3.59 -6.52
C LEU A 460 11.95 -4.15 -5.50
N PHE A 461 12.76 -3.30 -4.87
CA PHE A 461 13.85 -3.77 -4.00
C PHE A 461 13.35 -4.38 -2.69
N THR A 462 12.21 -3.92 -2.19
CA THR A 462 11.52 -4.58 -1.06
C THR A 462 11.06 -5.98 -1.45
N GLY A 463 10.47 -6.14 -2.65
CA GLY A 463 10.09 -7.45 -3.19
C GLY A 463 11.29 -8.37 -3.46
N LEU A 464 12.37 -7.84 -4.03
CA LEU A 464 13.61 -8.61 -4.26
C LEU A 464 14.24 -9.09 -2.95
N TRP A 465 14.23 -8.27 -1.91
CA TRP A 465 14.64 -8.72 -0.59
C TRP A 465 13.72 -9.84 -0.08
N ALA A 466 12.40 -9.70 -0.19
CA ALA A 466 11.45 -10.69 0.30
C ALA A 466 11.65 -12.07 -0.34
N VAL A 467 12.12 -12.14 -1.59
CA VAL A 467 12.30 -13.40 -2.33
C VAL A 467 13.72 -13.96 -2.28
N THR A 468 14.73 -13.11 -2.07
CA THR A 468 16.14 -13.54 -2.07
C THR A 468 16.79 -13.57 -0.69
N GLY A 469 16.20 -12.88 0.30
CA GLY A 469 16.80 -12.66 1.62
C GLY A 469 18.08 -11.82 1.61
N LYS A 470 18.44 -11.18 0.48
CA LYS A 470 19.69 -10.41 0.38
C LYS A 470 19.56 -9.05 1.08
N ASP A 471 20.27 -8.87 2.19
CA ASP A 471 20.28 -7.62 2.98
C ASP A 471 20.68 -6.37 2.17
N ALA A 472 21.48 -6.54 1.11
CA ALA A 472 21.85 -5.45 0.22
C ALA A 472 20.62 -4.79 -0.44
N TYR A 473 19.59 -5.58 -0.78
CA TYR A 473 18.35 -5.05 -1.37
C TYR A 473 17.51 -4.29 -0.33
N LEU A 474 17.41 -4.81 0.90
CA LEU A 474 16.71 -4.11 1.98
C LEU A 474 17.44 -2.81 2.36
N THR A 475 18.77 -2.83 2.40
CA THR A 475 19.59 -1.65 2.66
C THR A 475 19.36 -0.58 1.60
N PHE A 476 19.35 -0.96 0.31
CA PHE A 476 19.07 -0.03 -0.78
C PHE A 476 17.63 0.49 -0.73
N ALA A 477 16.65 -0.36 -0.41
CA ALA A 477 15.26 0.03 -0.18
C ALA A 477 15.15 1.07 0.96
N GLY A 478 15.88 0.88 2.06
CA GLY A 478 16.00 1.88 3.13
C GLY A 478 16.48 3.24 2.63
N GLY A 479 17.56 3.27 1.83
CA GLY A 479 18.07 4.52 1.23
C GLY A 479 17.09 5.19 0.26
N LEU A 480 16.30 4.41 -0.50
CA LEU A 480 15.22 4.93 -1.34
C LEU A 480 14.12 5.60 -0.50
N ALA A 481 13.74 4.97 0.62
CA ALA A 481 12.75 5.53 1.55
C ALA A 481 13.26 6.80 2.24
N GLU A 482 14.51 6.83 2.71
CA GLU A 482 15.14 8.04 3.24
C GLU A 482 15.11 9.19 2.23
N HIS A 483 15.41 8.90 0.96
CA HIS A 483 15.31 9.89 -0.11
C HIS A 483 13.87 10.40 -0.33
N LEU A 484 12.87 9.51 -0.32
CA LEU A 484 11.46 9.89 -0.43
C LEU A 484 11.04 10.79 0.74
N ILE A 485 11.37 10.40 1.97
CA ILE A 485 11.04 11.16 3.18
C ILE A 485 11.72 12.53 3.14
N GLY A 486 13.02 12.59 2.80
CA GLY A 486 13.79 13.84 2.73
C GLY A 486 13.39 14.77 1.57
N SER A 487 12.71 14.26 0.52
CA SER A 487 12.23 15.07 -0.60
C SER A 487 10.76 15.51 -0.46
N ALA A 488 10.07 15.05 0.58
CA ALA A 488 8.70 15.44 0.85
C ALA A 488 8.58 16.91 1.28
N SER A 489 7.44 17.53 0.98
CA SER A 489 7.13 18.92 1.32
C SER A 489 5.83 19.01 2.13
N ASP A 490 5.77 19.91 3.10
CA ASP A 490 4.55 20.25 3.85
C ASP A 490 4.47 21.76 4.15
N PRO A 491 4.37 22.61 3.11
CA PRO A 491 4.48 24.06 3.27
C PRO A 491 3.27 24.69 3.97
N ASP A 492 2.15 23.99 4.10
CA ASP A 492 0.90 24.47 4.71
C ASP A 492 0.47 23.67 5.95
N GLY A 493 1.31 22.74 6.43
CA GLY A 493 1.02 21.90 7.59
C GLY A 493 -0.13 20.90 7.38
N ARG A 494 -0.55 20.67 6.13
CA ARG A 494 -1.67 19.77 5.78
C ARG A 494 -1.21 18.33 5.51
N GLY A 495 0.09 18.06 5.55
CA GLY A 495 0.66 16.73 5.37
C GLY A 495 1.67 16.68 4.22
N LEU A 496 2.36 15.55 4.11
CA LEU A 496 3.44 15.36 3.15
C LEU A 496 2.90 15.19 1.73
N ARG A 497 3.55 15.90 0.81
CA ARG A 497 3.37 15.80 -0.64
C ARG A 497 4.70 15.84 -1.36
N TRP A 498 4.73 15.28 -2.57
CA TRP A 498 5.95 15.15 -3.37
C TRP A 498 5.79 15.91 -4.68
N TYR A 499 6.50 17.03 -4.79
CA TYR A 499 6.60 17.77 -6.04
C TYR A 499 7.57 17.05 -6.97
N GLN A 500 7.07 16.63 -8.13
CA GLN A 500 7.85 15.85 -9.09
C GLN A 500 7.59 16.30 -10.52
N ALA A 501 8.60 16.10 -11.37
CA ALA A 501 8.52 16.25 -12.81
C ALA A 501 8.09 14.92 -13.43
N TYR A 502 6.83 14.54 -13.22
CA TYR A 502 6.27 13.26 -13.66
C TYR A 502 6.52 13.02 -15.16
N ARG A 503 6.26 14.04 -15.99
CA ARG A 503 6.63 14.07 -17.40
C ARG A 503 8.09 14.50 -17.53
N ARG A 504 9.01 13.55 -17.41
CA ARG A 504 10.47 13.77 -17.40
C ARG A 504 11.01 14.56 -18.60
N LEU A 505 10.37 14.44 -19.76
CA LEU A 505 10.69 15.23 -20.97
C LEU A 505 10.24 16.69 -20.87
N ARG A 506 9.43 17.04 -19.86
CA ARG A 506 8.92 18.37 -19.55
C ARG A 506 9.27 18.73 -18.09
N PRO A 507 10.56 18.88 -17.75
CA PRO A 507 11.02 19.02 -16.37
C PRO A 507 10.51 20.29 -15.64
N GLY A 508 9.97 21.26 -16.39
CA GLY A 508 9.28 22.42 -15.82
C GLY A 508 7.84 22.15 -15.36
N GLU A 509 7.22 21.05 -15.80
CA GLU A 509 5.89 20.63 -15.36
C GLU A 509 6.02 19.85 -14.04
N VAL A 510 6.07 20.60 -12.94
CA VAL A 510 6.15 20.05 -11.59
C VAL A 510 4.76 20.06 -10.94
N SER A 511 4.38 18.92 -10.36
CA SER A 511 3.08 18.73 -9.71
C SER A 511 3.21 17.81 -8.50
N ALA A 512 2.24 17.89 -7.60
CA ALA A 512 2.05 16.95 -6.51
C ALA A 512 0.64 16.38 -6.63
N ASP A 513 0.53 15.07 -6.82
CA ASP A 513 -0.74 14.36 -7.02
C ASP A 513 -1.03 13.41 -5.85
N THR A 514 -2.30 13.07 -5.64
CA THR A 514 -2.76 12.22 -4.53
C THR A 514 -2.80 10.73 -4.88
N GLY A 515 -3.03 10.38 -6.15
CA GLY A 515 -3.33 9.01 -6.58
C GLY A 515 -2.20 7.99 -6.42
N TYR A 516 -2.50 6.71 -6.67
CA TYR A 516 -1.59 5.60 -6.35
C TYR A 516 -0.38 5.53 -7.28
N MET A 517 -0.59 5.47 -8.59
CA MET A 517 0.52 5.32 -9.54
C MET A 517 1.30 6.62 -9.75
N VAL A 518 0.65 7.76 -9.55
CA VAL A 518 1.20 9.09 -9.84
C VAL A 518 1.56 9.90 -8.60
N GLY A 519 1.16 9.51 -7.39
CA GLY A 519 1.10 10.44 -6.28
C GLY A 519 1.34 9.87 -4.88
N ALA A 520 0.89 10.63 -3.89
CA ALA A 520 1.14 10.39 -2.47
C ALA A 520 0.61 9.04 -1.96
N ALA A 521 -0.52 8.54 -2.49
CA ALA A 521 -1.07 7.26 -2.04
C ALA A 521 -0.12 6.10 -2.31
N GLY A 522 0.46 6.01 -3.51
CA GLY A 522 1.38 4.91 -3.82
C GLY A 522 2.76 5.10 -3.22
N ILE A 523 3.20 6.34 -3.01
CA ILE A 523 4.42 6.63 -2.23
C ILE A 523 4.22 6.14 -0.78
N GLY A 524 3.07 6.47 -0.19
CA GLY A 524 2.68 5.99 1.13
C GLY A 524 2.60 4.46 1.21
N ALA A 525 1.99 3.80 0.22
CA ALA A 525 1.92 2.34 0.15
C ALA A 525 3.32 1.69 0.10
N ALA A 526 4.22 2.17 -0.76
CA ALA A 526 5.60 1.65 -0.84
C ALA A 526 6.35 1.80 0.50
N LEU A 527 6.13 2.91 1.21
CA LEU A 527 6.70 3.13 2.55
C LEU A 527 6.10 2.18 3.60
N LEU A 528 4.80 1.88 3.53
CA LEU A 528 4.15 0.89 4.38
C LEU A 528 4.67 -0.53 4.10
N HIS A 529 4.94 -0.86 2.84
CA HIS A 529 5.51 -2.15 2.46
C HIS A 529 6.92 -2.29 3.03
N LEU A 530 7.79 -1.29 2.88
CA LEU A 530 9.12 -1.30 3.51
C LEU A 530 9.03 -1.40 5.04
N ASP A 531 8.15 -0.63 5.67
CA ASP A 531 7.98 -0.68 7.13
C ASP A 531 7.55 -2.08 7.60
N ALA A 532 6.72 -2.79 6.82
CA ALA A 532 6.36 -4.18 7.11
C ALA A 532 7.57 -5.11 6.98
N ALA A 533 8.42 -4.92 5.95
CA ALA A 533 9.66 -5.69 5.78
C ALA A 533 10.64 -5.48 6.94
N MET A 534 10.75 -4.25 7.44
CA MET A 534 11.62 -3.92 8.57
C MET A 534 11.07 -4.41 9.92
N GLN A 535 9.78 -4.79 9.99
CA GLN A 535 9.11 -5.22 11.21
C GLN A 535 8.46 -6.61 11.08
N PRO A 536 9.23 -7.67 10.77
CA PRO A 536 8.65 -9.00 10.49
C PRO A 536 7.88 -9.59 11.69
N ARG A 537 8.14 -9.12 12.92
CA ARG A 537 7.40 -9.57 14.11
C ARG A 537 5.99 -8.96 14.23
N HIS A 538 5.67 -7.94 13.44
CA HIS A 538 4.37 -7.28 13.39
C HIS A 538 3.71 -7.56 12.04
N ALA A 539 3.30 -8.81 11.87
CA ALA A 539 2.59 -9.25 10.68
C ALA A 539 1.36 -8.40 10.41
N ARG A 540 1.27 -7.85 9.20
CA ARG A 540 0.11 -7.12 8.71
C ARG A 540 -0.10 -7.43 7.22
N ARG A 541 -1.35 -7.39 6.78
CA ARG A 541 -1.70 -7.61 5.37
C ARG A 541 -1.10 -6.48 4.53
N ILE A 542 -0.62 -6.85 3.36
CA ILE A 542 -0.16 -5.95 2.31
C ILE A 542 -1.02 -6.21 1.08
N ILE A 543 -1.41 -5.14 0.39
CA ILE A 543 -2.21 -5.22 -0.82
C ILE A 543 -1.28 -5.09 -2.03
N LEU A 544 -1.01 -6.23 -2.66
CA LEU A 544 -0.23 -6.28 -3.89
C LEU A 544 -1.17 -6.19 -5.10
N LEU A 545 -0.85 -5.28 -6.04
CA LEU A 545 -1.58 -5.17 -7.30
C LEU A 545 -1.44 -6.46 -8.13
N PRO A 546 -2.40 -6.78 -9.04
CA PRO A 546 -2.37 -8.02 -9.84
C PRO A 546 -1.08 -8.27 -10.65
N ASP A 547 -0.35 -7.21 -10.97
CA ASP A 547 0.91 -7.23 -11.71
C ASP A 547 2.17 -7.10 -10.83
N ASN A 548 2.03 -7.29 -9.52
CA ASN A 548 3.13 -7.48 -8.60
C ASN A 548 3.35 -9.00 -8.37
N PRO A 549 4.49 -9.57 -8.79
CA PRO A 549 4.75 -11.01 -8.67
C PRO A 549 5.37 -11.41 -7.33
N PHE A 550 5.79 -10.45 -6.51
CA PHE A 550 6.48 -10.75 -5.26
C PHE A 550 5.50 -11.30 -4.22
N PRO A 551 5.96 -12.12 -3.27
CA PRO A 551 5.14 -12.58 -2.17
C PRO A 551 4.76 -11.40 -1.27
N ALA A 552 3.62 -11.52 -0.58
CA ALA A 552 3.36 -10.66 0.57
C ALA A 552 4.52 -10.82 1.56
N ILE A 553 5.09 -9.68 1.98
CA ILE A 553 6.27 -9.60 2.86
C ILE A 553 6.04 -10.47 4.10
N PRO A 554 7.02 -11.30 4.50
CA PRO A 554 6.77 -12.47 5.34
C PRO A 554 6.08 -12.14 6.66
N VAL A 555 4.86 -12.65 6.80
CA VAL A 555 4.33 -13.08 8.10
C VAL A 555 5.23 -14.23 8.55
N PRO A 556 5.85 -14.18 9.75
CA PRO A 556 6.69 -15.27 10.23
C PRO A 556 5.93 -16.60 10.14
N PRO A 557 6.55 -17.69 9.67
CA PRO A 557 5.89 -18.98 9.42
C PRO A 557 5.19 -19.64 10.62
N ASP A 558 5.32 -19.07 11.83
CA ASP A 558 5.00 -19.75 13.08
C ASP A 558 3.58 -19.48 13.61
N ARG A 559 2.70 -18.77 12.87
CA ARG A 559 1.32 -18.48 13.33
C ARG A 559 0.21 -18.46 12.27
N LEU A 560 0.28 -19.35 11.28
CA LEU A 560 -0.88 -19.68 10.42
C LEU A 560 -1.28 -21.16 10.57
N ARG A 561 -1.22 -21.67 11.80
CA ARG A 561 -2.03 -22.80 12.24
C ARG A 561 -3.07 -22.29 13.22
N ASP A 562 -4.05 -21.58 12.68
CA ASP A 562 -5.44 -21.75 13.10
C ASP A 562 -6.19 -22.09 11.80
N GLU A 563 -6.88 -23.21 11.84
CA GLU A 563 -7.47 -23.92 10.70
C GLU A 563 -8.59 -23.08 10.05
N ASP A 564 -8.61 -23.06 8.71
CA ASP A 564 -9.70 -22.62 7.80
C ASP A 564 -9.36 -21.53 6.76
N TYR A 565 -8.16 -21.56 6.16
CA TYR A 565 -8.00 -20.98 4.82
C TYR A 565 -6.87 -21.67 4.02
N PRO A 566 -7.16 -22.35 2.90
CA PRO A 566 -6.13 -22.97 2.08
C PRO A 566 -5.44 -21.90 1.22
N ILE A 567 -4.20 -21.54 1.59
CA ILE A 567 -3.26 -20.85 0.70
C ILE A 567 -2.50 -21.93 -0.08
N ASN A 568 -3.01 -22.28 -1.26
CA ASN A 568 -2.29 -22.79 -2.43
C ASN A 568 -3.31 -23.18 -3.52
N GLN A 569 -3.65 -22.22 -4.37
CA GLN A 569 -3.66 -22.30 -5.84
C GLN A 569 -3.90 -20.90 -6.41
#